data_AF-A0A8J5MA67-F1
#
_entry.id   AF-A0A8J5MA67-F1
#
_cell.length_a   1.000
_cell.length_b   1.000
_cell.length_c   1.000
_cell.angle_alpha   90.00
_cell.angle_beta   90.00
_cell.angle_gamma   90.00
#
_symmetry.space_group_name_H-M   'P 1'
#
loop_
_entity.id
_entity.type
_entity.pdbx_description
1 polymer ?
#
loop_
_entity_poly.entity_id
_entity_poly.type
_entity_poly.pdbx_seq_one_letter_code
_entity_poly.pdbx_strand_id
1 'polypeptide(L)'
;MDQLCESVRKWMKADSWRWTLGLIYIFAVATIWIAASYIVQSVVDSGVSPFLVTYICNSLFVIYIPIVEIGRYFENSSEKFKSWFTFKSKPDLQQSNDLENVNLLQDGDHKVHRHVVSHVMVENTSEITVSVQDPDSILYNRNGSVFEQGPIVLIDDHSKQVDSKGRWTRTRIAIVSLLICPFWFFAQLTFNLSLKYTTVTSNTILSSTSSLFTFLVALAFLGETFTWLKLTGVLLCMGGTIMVSLADSKNGINVVASNPLFGDILALFSAALYSIYITLIRKKLPDEEKGEGQVSTAQFLGFIGLFNLIIFLPVALFLYLTRLEQFNKLNWQQFGLIVGKGLMDNVLSDYLWVKAMQLTTTTVATAGLSVQVPMAVVVDSLIGKAPNLLECFGAVAIMIGFVGINIPSNDSPSTPITQQESMVLDNAHLELEPNGGTVDTE
;
A
#
# COMPACT_ATOMS: atom_id res chain seq x y z
N MET A 1 26.08 13.33 25.49
CA MET A 1 25.66 14.27 24.43
C MET A 1 26.02 13.76 23.03
N ASP A 2 27.27 13.34 22.79
CA ASP A 2 27.75 12.97 21.43
C ASP A 2 27.08 11.74 20.82
N GLN A 3 26.85 10.67 21.59
CA GLN A 3 26.12 9.49 21.08
C GLN A 3 24.67 9.79 20.72
N LEU A 4 24.02 10.70 21.45
CA LEU A 4 22.65 11.13 21.18
C LEU A 4 22.61 12.02 19.92
N CYS A 5 23.59 12.92 19.77
CA CYS A 5 23.76 13.76 18.59
C CYS A 5 24.09 12.93 17.33
N GLU A 6 24.91 11.88 17.48
CA GLU A 6 25.26 10.96 16.40
C GLU A 6 24.08 10.05 16.01
N SER A 7 23.30 9.58 16.99
CA SER A 7 22.07 8.82 16.76
C SER A 7 21.02 9.68 16.04
N VAL A 8 20.79 10.91 16.50
CA VAL A 8 19.89 11.88 15.85
C VAL A 8 20.36 12.21 14.43
N ARG A 9 21.66 12.41 14.22
CA ARG A 9 22.22 12.65 12.87
C ARG A 9 22.03 11.45 11.94
N LYS A 10 22.26 10.23 12.44
CA LYS A 10 22.03 8.99 11.68
C LYS A 10 20.56 8.82 11.33
N TRP A 11 19.67 9.13 12.26
CA TRP A 11 18.22 9.09 12.06
C TRP A 11 17.75 10.12 11.02
N MET A 12 18.17 11.38 11.13
CA MET A 12 17.86 12.42 10.14
C MET A 12 18.38 12.09 8.74
N LYS A 13 19.58 11.49 8.65
CA LYS A 13 20.18 11.08 7.37
C LYS A 13 19.45 9.88 6.76
N ALA A 14 18.99 8.94 7.58
CA ALA A 14 18.18 7.81 7.13
C ALA A 14 16.81 8.27 6.60
N ASP A 15 16.15 9.20 7.28
CA ASP A 15 14.88 9.77 6.85
C ASP A 15 15.01 10.57 5.54
N SER A 16 16.06 11.40 5.43
CA SER A 16 16.37 12.15 4.20
C SER A 16 16.68 11.23 3.02
N TRP A 17 17.38 10.11 3.24
CA TRP A 17 17.68 9.13 2.20
C TRP A 17 16.42 8.43 1.71
N ARG A 18 15.51 8.04 2.63
CA ARG A 18 14.22 7.42 2.27
C ARG A 18 13.36 8.37 1.46
N TRP A 19 13.27 9.63 1.87
CA TRP A 19 12.57 10.66 1.11
C TRP A 19 13.14 10.80 -0.30
N THR A 20 14.46 10.90 -0.42
CA THR A 20 15.16 10.98 -1.70
C THR A 20 14.90 9.75 -2.58
N LEU A 21 14.91 8.56 -1.98
CA LEU A 21 14.57 7.31 -2.68
C LEU A 21 13.14 7.32 -3.21
N GLY A 22 12.19 7.85 -2.43
CA GLY A 22 10.81 8.04 -2.88
C GLY A 22 10.70 9.00 -4.07
N LEU A 23 11.45 10.11 -4.07
CA LEU A 23 11.52 11.00 -5.23
C LEU A 23 12.11 10.32 -6.47
N ILE A 24 13.17 9.52 -6.32
CA ILE A 24 13.75 8.74 -7.42
C ILE A 24 12.69 7.81 -8.02
N TYR A 25 11.87 7.17 -7.20
CA TYR A 25 10.76 6.34 -7.70
C TYR A 25 9.69 7.15 -8.45
N ILE A 26 9.35 8.37 -8.02
CA ILE A 26 8.42 9.24 -8.76
C ILE A 26 8.95 9.54 -10.17
N PHE A 27 10.22 9.92 -10.29
CA PHE A 27 10.84 10.18 -11.60
C PHE A 27 10.95 8.92 -12.47
N ALA A 28 11.26 7.77 -11.87
CA ALA A 28 11.30 6.50 -12.57
C ALA A 28 9.91 6.13 -13.13
N VAL A 29 8.86 6.25 -12.30
CA VAL A 29 7.46 6.06 -12.69
C VAL A 29 7.09 6.98 -13.84
N ALA A 30 7.44 8.26 -13.75
CA ALA A 30 7.15 9.23 -14.81
C ALA A 30 7.81 8.83 -16.15
N THR A 31 9.04 8.32 -16.11
CA THR A 31 9.76 7.85 -17.29
C THR A 31 9.11 6.64 -17.92
N ILE A 32 8.71 5.67 -17.09
CA ILE A 32 8.03 4.46 -17.54
C ILE A 32 6.70 4.81 -18.21
N TRP A 33 5.90 5.70 -17.62
CA TRP A 33 4.59 6.09 -18.16
C TRP A 33 4.71 6.83 -19.50
N ILE A 34 5.72 7.71 -19.66
CA ILE A 34 5.98 8.37 -20.94
C ILE A 34 6.36 7.34 -22.01
N ALA A 35 7.28 6.41 -21.70
CA ALA A 35 7.62 5.34 -22.64
C ALA A 35 6.40 4.48 -23.00
N ALA A 36 5.56 4.16 -22.02
CA ALA A 36 4.33 3.40 -22.21
C ALA A 36 3.30 4.15 -23.08
N SER A 37 3.22 5.49 -22.98
CA SER A 37 2.27 6.28 -23.78
C SER A 37 2.55 6.19 -25.30
N TYR A 38 3.81 6.09 -25.72
CA TYR A 38 4.14 5.87 -27.14
C TYR A 38 3.70 4.48 -27.62
N ILE A 39 3.80 3.47 -26.76
CA ILE A 39 3.30 2.11 -27.06
C ILE A 39 1.76 2.15 -27.18
N VAL A 40 1.07 2.87 -26.29
CA VAL A 40 -0.40 3.01 -26.35
C VAL A 40 -0.84 3.63 -27.67
N GLN A 41 -0.20 4.70 -28.12
CA GLN A 41 -0.52 5.35 -29.39
C GLN A 41 -0.46 4.32 -30.54
N SER A 42 0.63 3.54 -30.62
CA SER A 42 0.77 2.50 -31.66
C SER A 42 -0.30 1.38 -31.60
N VAL A 43 -0.76 1.03 -30.40
CA VAL A 43 -1.78 -0.01 -30.18
C VAL A 43 -3.18 0.52 -30.48
N VAL A 44 -3.48 1.77 -30.10
CA VAL A 44 -4.78 2.41 -30.36
C VAL A 44 -4.95 2.74 -31.84
N ASP A 45 -3.90 3.18 -32.52
CA ASP A 45 -3.90 3.42 -33.97
C ASP A 45 -4.19 2.13 -34.76
N SER A 46 -3.90 0.97 -34.15
CA SER A 46 -4.25 -0.34 -34.71
C SER A 46 -5.73 -0.74 -34.52
N GLY A 47 -6.53 0.08 -33.84
CA GLY A 47 -7.97 -0.12 -33.64
C GLY A 47 -8.36 -1.00 -32.46
N VAL A 48 -7.46 -1.22 -31.49
CA VAL A 48 -7.77 -1.96 -30.25
C VAL A 48 -8.59 -1.08 -29.31
N SER A 49 -9.63 -1.63 -28.69
CA SER A 49 -10.44 -0.86 -27.74
C SER A 49 -9.63 -0.44 -26.50
N PRO A 50 -9.70 0.83 -26.07
CA PRO A 50 -9.10 1.30 -24.82
C PRO A 50 -9.56 0.54 -23.57
N PHE A 51 -10.82 0.07 -23.56
CA PHE A 51 -11.36 -0.72 -22.45
C PHE A 51 -10.64 -2.07 -22.35
N LEU A 52 -10.44 -2.75 -23.48
CA LEU A 52 -9.72 -4.01 -23.54
C LEU A 52 -8.27 -3.86 -23.07
N VAL A 53 -7.58 -2.81 -23.52
CA VAL A 53 -6.22 -2.48 -23.06
C VAL A 53 -6.20 -2.30 -21.54
N THR A 54 -7.13 -1.53 -20.99
CA THR A 54 -7.25 -1.28 -19.55
C THR A 54 -7.52 -2.56 -18.76
N TYR A 55 -8.43 -3.41 -19.25
CA TYR A 55 -8.76 -4.68 -18.61
C TYR A 55 -7.56 -5.63 -18.53
N ILE A 56 -6.86 -5.82 -19.66
CA ILE A 56 -5.66 -6.67 -19.72
C ILE A 56 -4.58 -6.10 -18.79
N CYS A 57 -4.30 -4.80 -18.87
CA CYS A 57 -3.27 -4.15 -18.05
C CYS A 57 -3.56 -4.25 -16.55
N ASN A 58 -4.80 -3.98 -16.12
CA ASN A 58 -5.18 -4.05 -14.70
C ASN A 58 -5.21 -5.48 -14.16
N SER A 59 -5.46 -6.46 -15.01
CA SER A 59 -5.44 -7.88 -14.64
C SER A 59 -4.03 -8.43 -14.48
N LEU A 60 -3.03 -7.85 -15.16
CA LEU A 60 -1.63 -8.30 -15.07
C LEU A 60 -1.02 -8.18 -13.68
N PHE A 61 -1.58 -7.33 -12.80
CA PHE A 61 -1.20 -7.30 -11.39
C PHE A 61 -1.25 -8.68 -10.71
N VAL A 62 -2.12 -9.59 -11.18
CA VAL A 62 -2.22 -10.97 -10.64
C VAL A 62 -0.88 -11.70 -10.65
N ILE A 63 0.06 -11.32 -11.53
CA ILE A 63 1.41 -11.89 -11.58
C ILE A 63 2.20 -11.73 -10.27
N TYR A 64 1.86 -10.74 -9.44
CA TYR A 64 2.51 -10.56 -8.15
C TYR A 64 2.21 -11.68 -7.16
N ILE A 65 1.06 -12.35 -7.26
CA ILE A 65 0.69 -13.46 -6.35
C ILE A 65 1.70 -14.60 -6.47
N PRO A 66 1.93 -15.21 -7.65
CA PRO A 66 2.92 -16.27 -7.79
C PRO A 66 4.33 -15.79 -7.52
N ILE A 67 4.71 -14.57 -7.94
CA ILE A 67 6.06 -14.03 -7.68
C ILE A 67 6.35 -13.98 -6.18
N VAL A 68 5.42 -13.47 -5.37
CA VAL A 68 5.65 -13.38 -3.93
C VAL A 68 5.61 -14.76 -3.28
N GLU A 69 4.74 -15.66 -3.74
CA GLU A 69 4.67 -17.02 -3.19
C GLU A 69 5.95 -17.80 -3.45
N ILE A 70 6.51 -17.68 -4.66
CA ILE A 70 7.81 -18.24 -5.03
C ILE A 70 8.91 -17.62 -4.15
N GLY A 71 8.92 -16.29 -3.99
CA GLY A 71 9.89 -15.62 -3.11
C GLY A 71 9.84 -16.14 -1.67
N ARG A 72 8.64 -16.33 -1.11
CA ARG A 72 8.46 -16.89 0.24
C ARG A 72 8.89 -18.35 0.35
N TYR A 73 8.63 -19.13 -0.69
CA TYR A 73 9.06 -20.53 -0.76
C TYR A 73 10.60 -20.62 -0.76
N PHE A 74 11.27 -19.81 -1.58
CA PHE A 74 12.73 -19.75 -1.63
C PHE A 74 13.35 -19.23 -0.35
N GLU A 75 12.77 -18.21 0.29
CA GLU A 75 13.27 -17.69 1.58
C GLU A 75 13.22 -18.77 2.67
N ASN A 76 12.08 -19.48 2.78
CA ASN A 76 11.94 -20.58 3.72
C ASN A 76 12.85 -21.78 3.38
N SER A 77 13.10 -22.04 2.09
CA SER A 77 14.02 -23.09 1.64
C SER A 77 15.48 -22.72 1.89
N SER A 78 15.86 -21.46 1.65
CA SER A 78 17.19 -20.90 1.91
C SER A 78 17.51 -20.91 3.40
N GLU A 79 16.55 -20.57 4.26
CA GLU A 79 16.74 -20.67 5.71
C GLU A 79 16.86 -22.12 6.20
N LYS A 80 16.05 -23.05 5.66
CA LYS A 80 16.21 -24.48 5.95
C LYS A 80 17.56 -25.00 5.48
N PHE A 81 18.04 -24.55 4.32
CA PHE A 81 19.34 -24.91 3.78
C PHE A 81 20.49 -24.30 4.60
N LYS A 82 20.36 -23.05 5.04
CA LYS A 82 21.33 -22.36 5.89
C LYS A 82 21.37 -22.98 7.29
N SER A 83 20.23 -23.34 7.89
CA SER A 83 20.20 -24.06 9.17
C SER A 83 20.77 -25.47 9.04
N TRP A 84 20.49 -26.17 7.94
CA TRP A 84 21.09 -27.46 7.63
C TRP A 84 22.62 -27.38 7.47
N PHE A 85 23.14 -26.35 6.78
CA PHE A 85 24.58 -26.10 6.68
C PHE A 85 25.22 -25.66 8.00
N THR A 86 24.52 -24.86 8.81
CA THR A 86 25.00 -24.42 10.13
C THR A 86 25.05 -25.58 11.12
N PHE A 87 24.06 -26.48 11.07
CA PHE A 87 24.03 -27.72 11.87
C PHE A 87 25.15 -28.67 11.46
N LYS A 88 25.47 -28.76 10.16
CA LYS A 88 26.57 -29.57 9.64
C LYS A 88 27.97 -28.98 9.90
N SER A 89 28.05 -27.72 10.34
CA SER A 89 29.30 -27.00 10.62
C SER A 89 29.72 -27.01 12.09
N LYS A 90 29.01 -27.75 12.97
CA LYS A 90 29.56 -28.17 14.27
C LYS A 90 30.06 -29.62 14.13
N PRO A 91 31.37 -29.86 13.97
CA PRO A 91 31.93 -31.18 14.20
C PRO A 91 31.92 -31.47 15.71
N ASP A 92 31.52 -32.69 16.05
CA ASP A 92 31.72 -33.31 17.36
C ASP A 92 33.13 -33.05 17.89
N LEU A 93 33.25 -32.29 18.98
CA LEU A 93 34.51 -32.15 19.71
C LEU A 93 34.26 -31.74 21.17
N GLN A 94 33.40 -32.49 21.89
CA GLN A 94 33.57 -32.69 23.35
C GLN A 94 32.65 -33.78 23.91
N GLN A 95 32.91 -35.06 23.60
CA GLN A 95 32.56 -36.15 24.51
C GLN A 95 33.43 -37.39 24.26
N SER A 96 34.74 -37.22 24.40
CA SER A 96 35.67 -38.34 24.54
C SER A 96 36.84 -37.84 25.37
N ASN A 97 36.63 -37.77 26.69
CA ASN A 97 37.65 -37.75 27.74
C ASN A 97 36.92 -37.68 29.07
N ASP A 98 36.71 -38.86 29.64
CA ASP A 98 36.59 -39.20 31.07
C ASP A 98 36.30 -40.72 31.07
N LEU A 99 37.28 -41.57 30.74
CA LEU A 99 38.13 -42.23 31.74
C LEU A 99 37.30 -42.66 32.96
N GLU A 100 36.80 -43.89 32.96
CA GLU A 100 37.57 -45.00 33.54
C GLU A 100 37.82 -44.75 35.04
N ASN A 101 36.73 -44.76 35.82
CA ASN A 101 36.62 -44.81 37.28
C ASN A 101 35.09 -44.78 37.52
N VAL A 102 34.37 -45.71 38.14
CA VAL A 102 34.64 -46.56 39.30
C VAL A 102 33.60 -47.69 39.21
N ASN A 103 34.07 -48.94 39.20
CA ASN A 103 33.25 -50.08 39.61
C ASN A 103 33.51 -50.24 41.12
N LEU A 104 32.44 -50.38 41.93
CA LEU A 104 32.33 -51.10 43.23
C LEU A 104 31.49 -50.36 44.29
N LEU A 105 30.35 -50.98 44.58
CA LEU A 105 29.66 -51.14 45.89
C LEU A 105 29.42 -49.89 46.76
N GLN A 106 28.15 -49.57 47.03
CA GLN A 106 27.46 -49.99 48.27
C GLN A 106 26.22 -49.11 48.53
N ASP A 107 25.06 -49.79 48.61
CA ASP A 107 23.94 -49.66 49.56
C ASP A 107 23.40 -48.28 50.02
N GLY A 108 22.08 -48.21 50.19
CA GLY A 108 21.42 -47.18 50.99
C GLY A 108 20.53 -46.18 50.25
N ASP A 109 19.33 -46.65 49.90
CA ASP A 109 18.02 -46.06 50.20
C ASP A 109 17.66 -44.58 49.87
N HIS A 110 16.39 -44.45 49.46
CA HIS A 110 15.52 -43.27 49.45
C HIS A 110 15.54 -42.26 48.27
N LYS A 111 14.55 -42.51 47.40
CA LYS A 111 13.41 -41.63 47.05
C LYS A 111 13.62 -40.38 46.19
N VAL A 112 12.99 -40.50 45.01
CA VAL A 112 11.89 -39.64 44.48
C VAL A 112 12.24 -38.51 43.50
N HIS A 113 11.85 -38.80 42.23
CA HIS A 113 11.24 -37.93 41.20
C HIS A 113 12.09 -36.80 40.58
N ARG A 114 12.04 -36.50 39.27
CA ARG A 114 11.06 -36.85 38.22
C ARG A 114 11.50 -36.36 36.81
N HIS A 115 10.85 -36.99 35.83
CA HIS A 115 10.62 -36.62 34.41
C HIS A 115 11.70 -36.92 33.36
N VAL A 116 11.45 -38.03 32.64
CA VAL A 116 11.85 -38.25 31.26
C VAL A 116 10.58 -38.34 30.39
N VAL A 117 10.71 -37.76 29.20
CA VAL A 117 9.79 -37.61 28.08
C VAL A 117 9.48 -38.96 27.41
N SER A 118 8.29 -39.15 26.80
CA SER A 118 8.14 -39.70 25.44
C SER A 118 6.69 -39.81 24.94
N HIS A 119 6.56 -39.52 23.64
CA HIS A 119 5.41 -39.57 22.73
C HIS A 119 4.70 -40.92 22.61
N VAL A 120 3.38 -40.92 22.34
CA VAL A 120 2.68 -41.90 21.47
C VAL A 120 1.44 -41.24 20.81
N MET A 121 1.18 -41.58 19.54
CA MET A 121 -0.03 -41.23 18.75
C MET A 121 -1.09 -42.35 18.81
N VAL A 122 -2.33 -42.00 18.41
CA VAL A 122 -3.36 -42.81 17.71
C VAL A 122 -4.64 -43.19 18.51
N GLU A 123 -5.75 -42.75 17.90
CA GLU A 123 -7.16 -43.21 17.84
C GLU A 123 -8.07 -43.44 19.06
N ASN A 124 -9.22 -42.78 18.91
CA ASN A 124 -10.61 -43.21 19.06
C ASN A 124 -11.11 -43.87 20.36
N THR A 125 -12.31 -43.38 20.69
CA THR A 125 -13.50 -44.07 21.21
C THR A 125 -13.93 -43.61 22.60
N SER A 126 -15.22 -43.27 22.62
CA SER A 126 -16.13 -42.98 23.71
C SER A 126 -15.88 -43.73 25.02
N GLU A 127 -16.02 -43.02 26.14
CA GLU A 127 -16.90 -43.40 27.27
C GLU A 127 -16.80 -42.34 28.38
N ILE A 128 -17.91 -41.65 28.64
CA ILE A 128 -18.08 -40.82 29.84
C ILE A 128 -19.00 -41.61 30.77
N THR A 129 -18.44 -42.09 31.87
CA THR A 129 -19.16 -42.76 32.97
C THR A 129 -19.16 -41.87 34.22
N VAL A 130 -20.32 -41.23 34.44
CA VAL A 130 -21.12 -41.15 35.67
C VAL A 130 -20.43 -41.03 37.05
N SER A 131 -20.67 -39.89 37.74
CA SER A 131 -21.24 -39.81 39.12
C SER A 131 -21.64 -38.35 39.42
N VAL A 132 -22.90 -37.94 39.24
CA VAL A 132 -24.00 -37.87 40.23
C VAL A 132 -23.78 -36.88 41.38
N GLN A 133 -24.50 -35.74 41.34
CA GLN A 133 -25.35 -35.25 42.43
C GLN A 133 -26.45 -34.29 41.87
N ASP A 134 -27.69 -34.72 42.03
CA ASP A 134 -29.04 -34.19 41.67
C ASP A 134 -29.54 -33.00 42.53
N PRO A 135 -30.80 -32.50 42.43
CA PRO A 135 -31.73 -32.29 41.28
C PRO A 135 -32.53 -30.94 41.35
N ASP A 136 -33.52 -30.80 40.45
CA ASP A 136 -34.66 -29.85 40.34
C ASP A 136 -34.49 -28.79 39.22
N SER A 137 -35.30 -28.68 38.17
CA SER A 137 -36.63 -29.23 37.87
C SER A 137 -37.01 -29.01 36.38
N ILE A 138 -37.51 -30.08 35.73
CA ILE A 138 -38.65 -30.15 34.78
C ILE A 138 -38.49 -29.65 33.31
N LEU A 139 -38.24 -30.64 32.44
CA LEU A 139 -39.07 -31.08 31.28
C LEU A 139 -39.64 -30.02 30.29
N TYR A 140 -39.10 -29.96 29.07
CA TYR A 140 -39.74 -30.49 27.84
C TYR A 140 -38.87 -30.17 26.61
N ASN A 141 -38.38 -31.23 25.94
CA ASN A 141 -37.81 -31.12 24.61
C ASN A 141 -38.94 -31.36 23.59
N ARG A 142 -39.18 -30.40 22.70
CA ARG A 142 -40.01 -30.60 21.49
C ARG A 142 -39.59 -29.67 20.36
N ASN A 143 -38.76 -30.24 19.49
CA ASN A 143 -38.54 -30.01 18.06
C ASN A 143 -39.36 -28.85 17.44
N GLY A 144 -38.67 -27.79 17.06
CA GLY A 144 -39.17 -26.73 16.19
C GLY A 144 -38.00 -26.01 15.53
N SER A 145 -37.71 -26.36 14.28
CA SER A 145 -36.80 -25.65 13.40
C SER A 145 -37.27 -24.21 13.20
N VAL A 146 -36.49 -23.24 13.67
CA VAL A 146 -36.60 -21.83 13.24
C VAL A 146 -35.19 -21.32 12.97
N PHE A 147 -34.99 -20.92 11.72
CA PHE A 147 -33.87 -20.11 11.26
C PHE A 147 -33.87 -18.79 12.04
N GLU A 148 -32.80 -18.50 12.78
CA GLU A 148 -32.48 -17.14 13.19
C GLU A 148 -31.04 -16.82 12.75
N GLN A 149 -30.95 -16.01 11.70
CA GLN A 149 -29.71 -15.36 11.27
C GLN A 149 -29.39 -14.26 12.28
N GLY A 150 -28.49 -14.55 13.21
CA GLY A 150 -27.81 -13.52 14.01
C GLY A 150 -26.70 -12.86 13.19
N PRO A 151 -26.39 -11.57 13.42
CA PRO A 151 -25.40 -10.84 12.64
C PRO A 151 -24.01 -11.44 12.85
N ILE A 152 -23.25 -11.59 11.75
CA ILE A 152 -21.83 -11.94 11.78
C ILE A 152 -21.09 -10.77 12.43
N VAL A 153 -20.95 -10.81 13.75
CA VAL A 153 -20.01 -9.98 14.48
C VAL A 153 -18.64 -10.61 14.23
N LEU A 154 -17.88 -10.02 13.31
CA LEU A 154 -16.46 -10.28 13.18
C LEU A 154 -15.79 -9.81 14.47
N ILE A 155 -15.58 -10.73 15.41
CA ILE A 155 -14.71 -10.51 16.57
C ILE A 155 -13.30 -10.35 15.99
N ASP A 156 -12.79 -9.12 16.05
CA ASP A 156 -11.44 -8.76 15.65
C ASP A 156 -10.44 -9.32 16.66
N ASP A 157 -9.99 -10.55 16.42
CA ASP A 157 -8.93 -11.19 17.20
C ASP A 157 -7.58 -10.59 16.76
N HIS A 158 -7.24 -9.42 17.32
CA HIS A 158 -6.01 -8.66 17.04
C HIS A 158 -4.70 -9.46 17.28
N SER A 159 -4.77 -10.65 17.87
CA SER A 159 -3.62 -11.50 18.19
C SER A 159 -3.13 -12.43 17.06
N LYS A 160 -3.88 -12.58 15.95
CA LYS A 160 -3.59 -13.55 14.86
C LYS A 160 -3.42 -12.95 13.45
N GLN A 161 -3.15 -11.65 13.35
CA GLN A 161 -3.11 -10.94 12.06
C GLN A 161 -1.73 -10.90 11.38
N VAL A 162 -0.71 -11.48 12.01
CA VAL A 162 0.69 -11.45 11.58
C VAL A 162 1.24 -12.88 11.62
N ASP A 163 1.99 -13.28 10.59
CA ASP A 163 2.66 -14.59 10.50
C ASP A 163 3.82 -14.71 11.51
N SER A 164 4.36 -15.91 11.67
CA SER A 164 5.49 -16.17 12.59
C SER A 164 6.76 -15.38 12.26
N LYS A 165 6.83 -14.73 11.09
CA LYS A 165 7.93 -13.88 10.63
C LYS A 165 7.58 -12.38 10.72
N GLY A 166 6.49 -12.01 11.37
CA GLY A 166 6.12 -10.60 11.51
C GLY A 166 5.48 -9.99 10.25
N ARG A 167 5.01 -10.78 9.28
CA ARG A 167 4.37 -10.30 8.04
C ARG A 167 2.86 -10.42 8.09
N TRP A 168 2.13 -9.56 7.40
CA TRP A 168 0.67 -9.68 7.39
C TRP A 168 0.18 -10.99 6.77
N THR A 169 -0.82 -11.60 7.40
CA THR A 169 -1.48 -12.79 6.88
C THR A 169 -2.12 -12.51 5.52
N ARG A 170 -2.10 -13.48 4.61
CA ARG A 170 -2.68 -13.37 3.26
C ARG A 170 -4.13 -12.90 3.30
N THR A 171 -4.92 -13.44 4.23
CA THR A 171 -6.33 -13.08 4.44
C THR A 171 -6.49 -11.60 4.78
N ARG A 172 -5.63 -11.04 5.63
CA ARG A 172 -5.65 -9.62 5.99
C ARG A 172 -5.37 -8.75 4.77
N ILE A 173 -4.32 -9.07 4.02
CA ILE A 173 -3.97 -8.33 2.80
C ILE A 173 -5.10 -8.44 1.77
N ALA A 174 -5.69 -9.62 1.59
CA ALA A 174 -6.81 -9.83 0.67
C ALA A 174 -8.04 -9.03 1.07
N ILE A 175 -8.42 -9.00 2.36
CA ILE A 175 -9.55 -8.19 2.86
C ILE A 175 -9.31 -6.70 2.62
N VAL A 176 -8.10 -6.20 2.94
CA VAL A 176 -7.74 -4.80 2.69
C VAL A 176 -7.78 -4.48 1.19
N SER A 177 -7.25 -5.38 0.36
CA SER A 177 -7.27 -5.22 -1.10
C SER A 177 -8.70 -5.23 -1.64
N LEU A 178 -9.57 -6.10 -1.11
CA LEU A 178 -10.98 -6.18 -1.50
C LEU A 178 -11.74 -4.90 -1.14
N LEU A 179 -11.45 -4.31 0.02
CA LEU A 179 -12.04 -3.04 0.46
C LEU A 179 -11.64 -1.86 -0.45
N ILE A 180 -10.38 -1.85 -0.89
CA ILE A 180 -9.81 -0.75 -1.70
C ILE A 180 -10.13 -0.91 -3.20
N CYS A 181 -10.23 -2.16 -3.68
CA CYS A 181 -10.51 -2.50 -5.08
C CYS A 181 -11.68 -1.74 -5.74
N PRO A 182 -12.87 -1.59 -5.12
CA PRO A 182 -13.98 -0.90 -5.77
C PRO A 182 -13.67 0.57 -6.07
N PHE A 183 -12.92 1.27 -5.22
CA PHE A 183 -12.55 2.66 -5.46
C PHE A 183 -11.65 2.82 -6.69
N TRP A 184 -10.63 1.95 -6.82
CA TRP A 184 -9.79 1.88 -8.01
C TRP A 184 -10.62 1.57 -9.26
N PHE A 185 -11.46 0.54 -9.18
CA PHE A 185 -12.32 0.10 -10.28
C PHE A 185 -13.21 1.24 -10.78
N PHE A 186 -13.97 1.87 -9.88
CA PHE A 186 -14.93 2.89 -10.26
C PHE A 186 -14.23 4.17 -10.72
N ALA A 187 -13.09 4.54 -10.13
CA ALA A 187 -12.27 5.65 -10.61
C ALA A 187 -11.86 5.42 -12.08
N GLN A 188 -11.31 4.24 -12.39
CA GLN A 188 -10.86 3.92 -13.74
C GLN A 188 -12.02 3.77 -14.74
N LEU A 189 -13.13 3.16 -14.33
CA LEU A 189 -14.31 3.01 -15.18
C LEU A 189 -14.89 4.38 -15.56
N THR A 190 -15.07 5.25 -14.58
CA THR A 190 -15.65 6.58 -14.80
C THR A 190 -14.72 7.50 -15.56
N PHE A 191 -13.39 7.36 -15.42
CA PHE A 191 -12.39 8.04 -16.25
C PHE A 191 -12.42 7.60 -17.72
N ASN A 192 -12.50 6.29 -17.97
CA ASN A 192 -12.61 5.79 -19.34
C ASN A 192 -13.94 6.19 -19.98
N LEU A 193 -15.02 6.21 -19.18
CA LEU A 193 -16.33 6.64 -19.63
C LEU A 193 -16.38 8.15 -19.91
N SER A 194 -15.68 8.99 -19.13
CA SER A 194 -15.64 10.44 -19.38
C SER A 194 -14.99 10.77 -20.71
N LEU A 195 -13.89 10.09 -21.08
CA LEU A 195 -13.23 10.25 -22.39
C LEU A 195 -14.16 9.97 -23.59
N LYS A 196 -15.24 9.19 -23.41
CA LYS A 196 -16.24 8.95 -24.45
C LYS A 196 -17.21 10.11 -24.64
N TYR A 197 -17.42 10.92 -23.61
CA TYR A 197 -18.46 11.96 -23.58
C TYR A 197 -17.92 13.39 -23.52
N THR A 198 -16.68 13.61 -23.05
CA THR A 198 -16.01 14.92 -23.03
C THR A 198 -14.71 14.89 -23.85
N THR A 199 -14.09 16.06 -24.02
CA THR A 199 -12.81 16.19 -24.75
C THR A 199 -11.64 15.71 -23.90
N VAL A 200 -10.55 15.28 -24.54
CA VAL A 200 -9.31 14.89 -23.85
C VAL A 200 -8.76 16.05 -23.01
N THR A 201 -8.85 17.28 -23.52
CA THR A 201 -8.45 18.51 -22.84
C THR A 201 -9.24 18.71 -21.55
N SER A 202 -10.58 18.72 -21.63
CA SER A 202 -11.46 18.86 -20.46
C SER A 202 -11.24 17.72 -19.46
N ASN A 203 -11.10 16.49 -19.93
CA ASN A 203 -10.85 15.33 -19.08
C ASN A 203 -9.53 15.46 -18.30
N THR A 204 -8.47 15.92 -18.96
CA THR A 204 -7.15 16.13 -18.33
C THR A 204 -7.21 17.25 -17.29
N ILE A 205 -7.90 18.35 -17.60
CA ILE A 205 -8.13 19.46 -16.66
C ILE A 205 -8.87 18.96 -15.42
N LEU A 206 -9.98 18.26 -15.59
CA LEU A 206 -10.80 17.79 -14.47
C LEU A 206 -10.11 16.71 -13.64
N SER A 207 -9.43 15.76 -14.30
CA SER A 207 -8.67 14.71 -13.61
C SER A 207 -7.46 15.25 -12.85
N SER A 208 -6.84 16.36 -13.28
CA SER A 208 -5.74 17.02 -12.54
C SER A 208 -6.16 17.51 -11.15
N THR A 209 -7.46 17.74 -10.93
CA THR A 209 -8.06 18.08 -9.61
C THR A 209 -7.85 16.98 -8.58
N SER A 210 -7.55 15.74 -8.99
CA SER A 210 -7.25 14.63 -8.08
C SER A 210 -6.08 14.91 -7.13
N SER A 211 -5.10 15.73 -7.54
CA SER A 211 -3.99 16.18 -6.69
C SER A 211 -4.48 17.05 -5.52
N LEU A 212 -5.37 18.00 -5.81
CA LEU A 212 -6.02 18.86 -4.82
C LEU A 212 -6.91 18.05 -3.88
N PHE A 213 -7.73 17.15 -4.43
CA PHE A 213 -8.54 16.26 -3.59
C PHE A 213 -7.66 15.38 -2.70
N THR A 214 -6.55 14.84 -3.22
CA THR A 214 -5.62 14.03 -2.42
C THR A 214 -5.04 14.83 -1.27
N PHE A 215 -4.61 16.06 -1.52
CA PHE A 215 -4.15 16.95 -0.44
C PHE A 215 -5.24 17.14 0.62
N LEU A 216 -6.47 17.50 0.23
CA LEU A 216 -7.57 17.74 1.19
C LEU A 216 -7.94 16.48 1.99
N VAL A 217 -8.03 15.33 1.33
CA VAL A 217 -8.37 14.06 1.98
C VAL A 217 -7.22 13.58 2.87
N ALA A 218 -5.96 13.81 2.48
CA ALA A 218 -4.80 13.49 3.30
C ALA A 218 -4.72 14.34 4.58
N LEU A 219 -5.01 15.64 4.49
CA LEU A 219 -5.16 16.49 5.67
C LEU A 219 -6.23 15.94 6.62
N ALA A 220 -7.38 15.54 6.08
CA ALA A 220 -8.51 15.07 6.88
C ALA A 220 -8.31 13.69 7.52
N PHE A 221 -7.69 12.73 6.80
CA PHE A 221 -7.67 11.33 7.22
C PHE A 221 -6.29 10.76 7.59
N LEU A 222 -5.20 11.40 7.16
CA LEU A 222 -3.81 10.97 7.43
C LEU A 222 -3.12 11.88 8.45
N GLY A 223 -3.72 13.03 8.79
CA GLY A 223 -3.11 14.01 9.68
C GLY A 223 -1.87 14.68 9.06
N GLU A 224 -1.82 14.81 7.72
CA GLU A 224 -0.78 15.59 7.07
C GLU A 224 -0.85 17.06 7.55
N THR A 225 0.30 17.69 7.77
CA THR A 225 0.35 19.09 8.20
C THR A 225 -0.06 20.02 7.06
N PHE A 226 -1.01 20.91 7.34
CA PHE A 226 -1.37 21.99 6.43
C PHE A 226 -0.25 23.03 6.42
N THR A 227 0.31 23.27 5.24
CA THR A 227 1.23 24.38 5.00
C THR A 227 0.79 25.09 3.73
N TRP A 228 0.78 26.43 3.76
CA TRP A 228 0.48 27.24 2.58
C TRP A 228 1.36 26.88 1.38
N LEU A 229 2.62 26.52 1.62
CA LEU A 229 3.55 26.09 0.57
C LEU A 229 3.11 24.80 -0.15
N LYS A 230 2.53 23.84 0.58
CA LYS A 230 1.97 22.62 -0.03
C LYS A 230 0.73 22.94 -0.86
N LEU A 231 -0.17 23.76 -0.33
CA LEU A 231 -1.39 24.15 -1.05
C LEU A 231 -1.06 24.93 -2.33
N THR A 232 -0.21 25.96 -2.24
CA THR A 232 0.18 26.74 -3.42
C THR A 232 0.96 25.89 -4.41
N GLY A 233 1.81 24.97 -3.95
CA GLY A 233 2.51 24.01 -4.81
C GLY A 233 1.57 23.07 -5.55
N VAL A 234 0.57 22.50 -4.88
CA VAL A 234 -0.45 21.63 -5.52
C VAL A 234 -1.27 22.42 -6.55
N LEU A 235 -1.71 23.63 -6.21
CA LEU A 235 -2.42 24.51 -7.13
C LEU A 235 -1.56 24.90 -8.34
N LEU A 236 -0.24 25.06 -8.15
CA LEU A 236 0.68 25.38 -9.25
C LEU A 236 0.92 24.17 -10.16
N CYS A 237 1.01 22.95 -9.62
CA CYS A 237 1.03 21.71 -10.41
C CYS A 237 -0.26 21.53 -11.22
N MET A 238 -1.41 21.76 -10.60
CA MET A 238 -2.72 21.70 -11.27
C MET A 238 -2.80 22.78 -12.36
N GLY A 239 -2.48 24.04 -12.05
CA GLY A 239 -2.51 25.16 -12.99
C GLY A 239 -1.56 24.96 -14.18
N GLY A 240 -0.36 24.45 -13.94
CA GLY A 240 0.58 24.13 -15.02
C GLY A 240 0.08 22.99 -15.92
N THR A 241 -0.55 21.96 -15.35
CA THR A 241 -1.18 20.87 -16.13
C THR A 241 -2.30 21.42 -17.02
N ILE A 242 -3.10 22.36 -16.50
CA ILE A 242 -4.16 23.03 -17.26
C ILE A 242 -3.57 23.84 -18.41
N MET A 243 -2.49 24.61 -18.17
CA MET A 243 -1.83 25.40 -19.21
C MET A 243 -1.31 24.52 -20.36
N VAL A 244 -0.65 23.40 -20.05
CA VAL A 244 -0.14 22.47 -21.07
C VAL A 244 -1.30 21.84 -21.84
N SER A 245 -2.32 21.33 -21.14
CA SER A 245 -3.51 20.73 -21.77
C SER A 245 -4.21 21.71 -22.74
N LEU A 246 -4.34 22.98 -22.36
CA LEU A 246 -4.91 24.02 -23.22
C LEU A 246 -4.04 24.36 -24.43
N ALA A 247 -2.72 24.21 -24.32
CA ALA A 247 -1.80 24.42 -25.43
C ALA A 247 -1.91 23.29 -26.46
N ASP A 248 -1.95 22.04 -26.01
CA ASP A 248 -2.16 20.86 -26.87
C ASP A 248 -3.48 20.94 -27.63
N SER A 249 -4.54 21.43 -26.97
CA SER A 249 -5.86 21.60 -27.58
C SER A 249 -5.88 22.63 -28.73
N LYS A 250 -4.97 23.61 -28.76
CA LYS A 250 -4.89 24.59 -29.85
C LYS A 250 -4.25 24.03 -31.11
N ASN A 251 -3.44 22.98 -30.96
CA ASN A 251 -2.76 22.31 -32.07
C ASN A 251 -3.57 21.13 -32.64
N GLY A 252 -4.59 20.64 -31.92
CA GLY A 252 -5.41 19.48 -32.30
C GLY A 252 -6.77 19.83 -32.92
N ILE A 253 -7.36 18.87 -33.63
CA ILE A 253 -8.76 18.95 -34.07
C ILE A 253 -9.66 18.77 -32.84
N ASN A 254 -10.44 19.79 -32.49
CA ASN A 254 -11.42 19.70 -31.41
C ASN A 254 -12.55 18.75 -31.82
N VAL A 255 -12.48 17.48 -31.39
CA VAL A 255 -13.58 16.54 -31.55
C VAL A 255 -14.76 17.04 -30.72
N VAL A 256 -15.88 17.34 -31.37
CA VAL A 256 -17.09 17.81 -30.70
C VAL A 256 -17.60 16.71 -29.78
N ALA A 257 -17.62 17.02 -28.48
CA ALA A 257 -18.12 16.13 -27.44
C ALA A 257 -19.64 15.94 -27.58
N SER A 258 -20.09 14.68 -27.58
CA SER A 258 -21.52 14.37 -27.70
C SER A 258 -22.35 14.85 -26.51
N ASN A 259 -21.80 14.72 -25.28
CA ASN A 259 -22.45 15.14 -24.02
C ASN A 259 -21.39 15.59 -23.00
N PRO A 260 -20.79 16.78 -23.19
CA PRO A 260 -19.64 17.22 -22.41
C PRO A 260 -19.93 17.30 -20.90
N LEU A 261 -21.09 17.82 -20.49
CA LEU A 261 -21.45 17.94 -19.06
C LEU A 261 -21.44 16.61 -18.32
N PHE A 262 -21.97 15.55 -18.95
CA PHE A 262 -21.98 14.22 -18.33
C PHE A 262 -20.57 13.64 -18.22
N GLY A 263 -19.75 13.82 -19.27
CA GLY A 263 -18.34 13.42 -19.24
C GLY A 263 -17.54 14.18 -18.17
N ASP A 264 -17.79 15.48 -18.01
CA ASP A 264 -17.10 16.31 -17.03
C ASP A 264 -17.44 15.91 -15.59
N ILE A 265 -18.71 15.62 -15.29
CA ILE A 265 -19.14 15.08 -13.99
C ILE A 265 -18.45 13.74 -13.70
N LEU A 266 -18.38 12.86 -14.70
CA LEU A 266 -17.71 11.56 -14.57
C LEU A 266 -16.20 11.71 -14.33
N ALA A 267 -15.53 12.64 -15.01
CA ALA A 267 -14.11 12.91 -14.82
C ALA A 267 -13.82 13.45 -13.41
N LEU A 268 -14.66 14.35 -12.91
CA LEU A 268 -14.52 14.89 -11.55
C LEU A 268 -14.80 13.83 -10.48
N PHE A 269 -15.81 12.98 -10.71
CA PHE A 269 -16.12 11.87 -9.82
C PHE A 269 -14.99 10.83 -9.78
N SER A 270 -14.37 10.54 -10.93
CA SER A 270 -13.17 9.71 -11.01
C SER A 270 -12.02 10.29 -10.19
N ALA A 271 -11.76 11.60 -10.33
CA ALA A 271 -10.71 12.27 -9.56
C ALA A 271 -10.91 12.17 -8.04
N ALA A 272 -12.16 12.28 -7.58
CA ALA A 272 -12.51 12.13 -6.16
C ALA A 272 -12.31 10.68 -5.68
N LEU A 273 -12.77 9.68 -6.44
CA LEU A 273 -12.58 8.27 -6.10
C LEU A 273 -11.10 7.87 -6.09
N TYR A 274 -10.32 8.39 -7.05
CA TYR A 274 -8.89 8.16 -7.12
C TYR A 274 -8.19 8.69 -5.86
N SER A 275 -8.51 9.92 -5.44
CA SER A 275 -8.00 10.51 -4.20
C SER A 275 -8.32 9.67 -2.96
N ILE A 276 -9.56 9.17 -2.84
CA ILE A 276 -9.97 8.27 -1.76
C ILE A 276 -9.14 6.98 -1.82
N TYR A 277 -8.95 6.40 -3.01
CA TYR A 277 -8.13 5.21 -3.22
C TYR A 277 -6.68 5.42 -2.74
N ILE A 278 -6.00 6.49 -3.17
CA ILE A 278 -4.62 6.82 -2.73
C ILE A 278 -4.55 6.91 -1.21
N THR A 279 -5.48 7.66 -0.61
CA THR A 279 -5.54 7.88 0.84
C THR A 279 -5.76 6.57 1.59
N LEU A 280 -6.66 5.71 1.10
CA LEU A 280 -6.93 4.41 1.71
C LEU A 280 -5.70 3.50 1.65
N ILE A 281 -4.92 3.51 0.56
CA ILE A 281 -3.66 2.75 0.50
C ILE A 281 -2.73 3.23 1.61
N ARG A 282 -2.46 4.53 1.70
CA ARG A 282 -1.54 5.05 2.73
C ARG A 282 -2.05 4.79 4.15
N LYS A 283 -3.36 4.86 4.38
CA LYS A 283 -3.97 4.62 5.69
C LYS A 283 -3.99 3.15 6.10
N LYS A 284 -4.19 2.23 5.15
CA LYS A 284 -4.34 0.79 5.41
C LYS A 284 -3.07 -0.02 5.15
N LEU A 285 -2.07 0.53 4.46
CA LEU A 285 -0.76 -0.08 4.25
C LEU A 285 0.31 0.82 4.87
N PRO A 286 0.45 0.80 6.22
CA PRO A 286 1.43 1.62 6.92
C PRO A 286 2.87 1.24 6.52
N ASP A 287 3.77 2.19 6.69
CA ASP A 287 5.18 2.01 6.33
C ASP A 287 5.82 0.87 7.13
N GLU A 288 6.72 0.12 6.47
CA GLU A 288 7.37 -1.10 7.01
C GLU A 288 8.11 -0.88 8.35
N GLU A 289 8.39 0.37 8.74
CA GLU A 289 9.06 0.71 10.00
C GLU A 289 8.12 0.88 11.20
N LYS A 290 6.80 1.05 11.03
CA LYS A 290 5.87 1.32 12.16
C LYS A 290 5.63 0.12 13.08
N GLY A 291 6.37 -0.98 12.94
CA GLY A 291 6.33 -2.12 13.85
C GLY A 291 5.07 -2.99 13.78
N GLU A 292 4.06 -2.63 13.00
CA GLU A 292 2.78 -3.36 12.85
C GLU A 292 2.86 -4.57 11.88
N GLY A 293 4.08 -4.99 11.54
CA GLY A 293 4.38 -6.10 10.65
C GLY A 293 4.61 -5.69 9.19
N GLN A 294 5.45 -6.44 8.49
CA GLN A 294 5.83 -6.14 7.12
C GLN A 294 4.65 -6.38 6.16
N VAL A 295 4.18 -5.29 5.53
CA VAL A 295 3.13 -5.34 4.51
C VAL A 295 3.78 -5.57 3.14
N SER A 296 3.43 -6.67 2.48
CA SER A 296 3.89 -6.90 1.12
C SER A 296 3.04 -6.09 0.13
N THR A 297 3.56 -4.93 -0.30
CA THR A 297 2.96 -4.07 -1.33
C THR A 297 2.65 -4.86 -2.61
N ALA A 298 3.55 -5.78 -2.99
CA ALA A 298 3.36 -6.64 -4.16
C ALA A 298 2.14 -7.56 -4.01
N GLN A 299 1.92 -8.16 -2.84
CA GLN A 299 0.72 -9.00 -2.62
C GLN A 299 -0.56 -8.21 -2.64
N PHE A 300 -0.54 -7.01 -2.07
CA PHE A 300 -1.69 -6.09 -2.12
C PHE A 300 -2.08 -5.79 -3.56
N LEU A 301 -1.11 -5.37 -4.40
CA LEU A 301 -1.35 -5.14 -5.82
C LEU A 301 -1.79 -6.44 -6.53
N GLY A 302 -1.20 -7.59 -6.17
CA GLY A 302 -1.60 -8.89 -6.69
C GLY A 302 -3.07 -9.23 -6.45
N PHE A 303 -3.56 -9.02 -5.23
CA PHE A 303 -4.97 -9.20 -4.91
C PHE A 303 -5.88 -8.17 -5.59
N ILE A 304 -5.45 -6.91 -5.73
CA ILE A 304 -6.17 -5.93 -6.56
C ILE A 304 -6.30 -6.44 -7.99
N GLY A 305 -5.23 -6.99 -8.57
CA GLY A 305 -5.25 -7.60 -9.90
C GLY A 305 -6.22 -8.76 -10.02
N LEU A 306 -6.21 -9.66 -9.02
CA LEU A 306 -7.11 -10.81 -8.97
C LEU A 306 -8.58 -10.39 -8.87
N PHE A 307 -8.89 -9.42 -8.00
CA PHE A 307 -10.26 -8.91 -7.87
C PHE A 307 -10.69 -8.14 -9.11
N ASN A 308 -9.82 -7.33 -9.71
CA ASN A 308 -10.10 -6.69 -11.00
C ASN A 308 -10.39 -7.74 -12.08
N LEU A 309 -9.58 -8.80 -12.18
CA LEU A 309 -9.80 -9.89 -13.13
C LEU A 309 -11.19 -10.50 -12.92
N ILE A 310 -11.55 -10.88 -11.69
CA ILE A 310 -12.84 -11.53 -11.40
C ILE A 310 -14.04 -10.59 -11.59
N ILE A 311 -13.94 -9.35 -11.14
CA ILE A 311 -15.04 -8.38 -11.15
C ILE A 311 -15.29 -7.81 -12.56
N PHE A 312 -14.23 -7.53 -13.33
CA PHE A 312 -14.38 -7.08 -14.71
C PHE A 312 -14.65 -8.22 -15.69
N LEU A 313 -14.37 -9.49 -15.35
CA LEU A 313 -14.61 -10.62 -16.25
C LEU A 313 -16.06 -10.69 -16.77
N PRO A 314 -17.12 -10.54 -15.94
CA PRO A 314 -18.50 -10.48 -16.44
C PRO A 314 -18.75 -9.32 -17.41
N VAL A 315 -18.16 -8.15 -17.16
CA VAL A 315 -18.31 -6.96 -18.02
C VAL A 315 -17.59 -7.18 -19.35
N ALA A 316 -16.36 -7.71 -19.31
CA ALA A 316 -15.60 -8.07 -20.50
C ALA A 316 -16.30 -9.16 -21.31
N LEU A 317 -16.86 -10.17 -20.65
CA LEU A 317 -17.62 -11.24 -21.30
C LEU A 317 -18.91 -10.69 -21.94
N PHE A 318 -19.61 -9.79 -21.26
CA PHE A 318 -20.79 -9.12 -21.81
C PHE A 318 -20.44 -8.30 -23.07
N LEU A 319 -19.35 -7.53 -23.04
CA LEU A 319 -18.86 -6.75 -24.19
C LEU A 319 -18.40 -7.65 -25.35
N TYR A 320 -17.79 -8.79 -25.03
CA TYR A 320 -17.41 -9.81 -26.02
C TYR A 320 -18.64 -10.43 -26.69
N LEU A 321 -19.64 -10.83 -25.90
CA LEU A 321 -20.88 -11.46 -26.40
C LEU A 321 -21.72 -10.49 -27.23
N THR A 322 -21.76 -9.21 -26.84
CA THR A 322 -22.51 -8.17 -27.56
C THR A 322 -21.80 -7.66 -28.81
N ARG A 323 -20.56 -8.11 -29.08
CA ARG A 323 -19.70 -7.64 -30.20
C ARG A 323 -19.56 -6.11 -30.28
N LEU A 324 -19.78 -5.41 -29.17
CA LEU A 324 -19.65 -3.95 -29.10
C LEU A 324 -18.20 -3.51 -29.23
N GLU A 325 -17.24 -4.40 -28.97
CA GLU A 325 -15.82 -4.17 -29.22
C GLU A 325 -15.24 -5.16 -30.24
N GLN A 326 -14.36 -4.69 -31.11
CA GLN A 326 -13.74 -5.49 -32.17
C GLN A 326 -12.59 -6.35 -31.63
N PHE A 327 -12.89 -7.39 -30.84
CA PHE A 327 -11.90 -8.36 -30.36
C PHE A 327 -11.20 -9.14 -31.50
N ASN A 328 -11.80 -9.19 -32.69
CA ASN A 328 -11.33 -9.95 -33.85
C ASN A 328 -10.09 -9.37 -34.56
N LYS A 329 -9.55 -8.23 -34.13
CA LYS A 329 -8.36 -7.61 -34.76
C LYS A 329 -7.06 -7.81 -33.99
N LEU A 330 -7.07 -8.49 -32.84
CA LEU A 330 -5.90 -8.60 -31.98
C LEU A 330 -4.84 -9.53 -32.59
N ASN A 331 -3.80 -8.95 -33.20
CA ASN A 331 -2.65 -9.72 -33.68
C ASN A 331 -1.75 -10.13 -32.50
N TRP A 332 -1.00 -11.23 -32.62
CA TRP A 332 -0.09 -11.71 -31.57
C TRP A 332 0.96 -10.65 -31.16
N GLN A 333 1.39 -9.84 -32.12
CA GLN A 333 2.28 -8.70 -31.87
C GLN A 333 1.61 -7.62 -31.00
N GLN A 334 0.35 -7.28 -31.27
CA GLN A 334 -0.39 -6.29 -30.49
C GLN A 334 -0.69 -6.80 -29.08
N PHE A 335 -1.04 -8.08 -28.96
CA PHE A 335 -1.18 -8.72 -27.66
C PHE A 335 0.13 -8.67 -26.85
N GLY A 336 1.27 -8.99 -27.48
CA GLY A 336 2.59 -8.87 -26.86
C GLY A 336 2.93 -7.44 -26.43
N LEU A 337 2.59 -6.44 -27.25
CA LEU A 337 2.77 -5.03 -26.91
C LEU A 337 1.88 -4.59 -25.75
N ILE A 338 0.61 -5.02 -25.71
CA ILE A 338 -0.31 -4.73 -24.60
C ILE A 338 0.18 -5.37 -23.30
N VAL A 339 0.62 -6.62 -23.36
CA VAL A 339 1.17 -7.31 -22.18
C VAL A 339 2.47 -6.66 -21.73
N GLY A 340 3.39 -6.37 -22.64
CA GLY A 340 4.64 -5.67 -22.34
C GLY A 340 4.41 -4.29 -21.74
N LYS A 341 3.48 -3.52 -22.30
CA LYS A 341 3.01 -2.25 -21.74
C LYS A 341 2.47 -2.47 -20.33
N GLY A 342 1.51 -3.37 -20.12
CA GLY A 342 0.90 -3.56 -18.82
C GLY A 342 1.89 -4.05 -17.74
N LEU A 343 2.92 -4.82 -18.13
CA LEU A 343 4.00 -5.20 -17.21
C LEU A 343 4.88 -4.02 -16.79
N MET A 344 5.19 -3.10 -17.71
CA MET A 344 5.98 -1.91 -17.39
C MET A 344 5.14 -0.85 -16.68
N ASP A 345 4.02 -0.49 -17.28
CA ASP A 345 3.17 0.64 -16.91
C ASP A 345 2.33 0.38 -15.66
N ASN A 346 1.74 -0.81 -15.54
CA ASN A 346 0.92 -1.14 -14.37
C ASN A 346 1.75 -1.89 -13.34
N VAL A 347 2.28 -3.07 -13.69
CA VAL A 347 2.91 -3.96 -12.72
C VAL A 347 4.11 -3.26 -12.07
N LEU A 348 5.13 -2.88 -12.84
CA LEU A 348 6.33 -2.24 -12.29
C LEU A 348 6.07 -0.82 -11.79
N SER A 349 5.45 0.04 -12.61
CA SER A 349 5.27 1.45 -12.27
C SER A 349 4.38 1.65 -11.04
N ASP A 350 3.22 1.00 -10.95
CA ASP A 350 2.32 1.22 -9.81
C ASP A 350 2.91 0.64 -8.51
N TYR A 351 3.74 -0.40 -8.59
CA TYR A 351 4.51 -0.86 -7.43
C TYR A 351 5.50 0.20 -6.95
N LEU A 352 6.29 0.78 -7.87
CA LEU A 352 7.22 1.85 -7.56
C LEU A 352 6.49 3.09 -7.05
N TRP A 353 5.31 3.40 -7.61
CA TRP A 353 4.49 4.53 -7.20
C TRP A 353 3.93 4.36 -5.78
N VAL A 354 3.40 3.18 -5.43
CA VAL A 354 2.97 2.91 -4.04
C VAL A 354 4.15 2.98 -3.08
N LYS A 355 5.33 2.46 -3.46
CA LYS A 355 6.56 2.59 -2.65
C LYS A 355 7.01 4.04 -2.52
N ALA A 356 6.93 4.83 -3.58
CA ALA A 356 7.23 6.27 -3.56
C ALA A 356 6.31 7.01 -2.61
N MET A 357 5.01 6.72 -2.70
CA MET A 357 3.99 7.25 -1.82
C MET A 357 4.25 6.87 -0.36
N GLN A 358 4.66 5.64 -0.06
CA GLN A 358 5.05 5.19 1.29
C GLN A 358 6.32 5.89 1.80
N LEU A 359 7.31 6.12 0.94
CA LEU A 359 8.57 6.80 1.30
C LEU A 359 8.46 8.32 1.42
N THR A 360 7.42 8.93 0.85
CA THR A 360 7.18 10.38 0.91
C THR A 360 5.84 10.66 1.60
N THR A 361 4.91 11.32 0.91
CA THR A 361 3.54 11.58 1.35
C THR A 361 2.59 11.36 0.18
N THR A 362 1.29 11.23 0.48
CA THR A 362 0.29 11.08 -0.58
C THR A 362 0.19 12.31 -1.46
N THR A 363 0.36 13.50 -0.87
CA THR A 363 0.41 14.78 -1.58
C THR A 363 1.61 14.86 -2.54
N VAL A 364 2.82 14.49 -2.08
CA VAL A 364 4.03 14.53 -2.92
C VAL A 364 3.93 13.52 -4.06
N ALA A 365 3.48 12.29 -3.78
CA ALA A 365 3.35 11.25 -4.80
C ALA A 365 2.30 11.58 -5.88
N THR A 366 1.18 12.20 -5.50
CA THR A 366 0.13 12.58 -6.47
C THR A 366 0.49 13.84 -7.27
N ALA A 367 1.03 14.88 -6.63
CA ALA A 367 1.56 16.04 -7.34
C ALA A 367 2.77 15.68 -8.22
N GLY A 368 3.55 14.66 -7.82
CA GLY A 368 4.65 14.11 -8.59
C GLY A 368 4.23 13.46 -9.91
N LEU A 369 2.99 12.97 -10.03
CA LEU A 369 2.49 12.48 -11.32
C LEU A 369 2.43 13.61 -12.36
N SER A 370 2.17 14.86 -11.95
CA SER A 370 2.19 16.01 -12.87
C SER A 370 3.57 16.27 -13.47
N VAL A 371 4.67 15.83 -12.85
CA VAL A 371 6.05 15.95 -13.38
C VAL A 371 6.23 15.19 -14.69
N GLN A 372 5.33 14.26 -15.01
CA GLN A 372 5.29 13.61 -16.33
C GLN A 372 5.08 14.61 -17.46
N VAL A 373 4.25 15.63 -17.25
CA VAL A 373 3.92 16.63 -18.27
C VAL A 373 5.16 17.41 -18.74
N PRO A 374 5.95 18.08 -17.87
CA PRO A 374 7.17 18.76 -18.31
C PRO A 374 8.18 17.78 -18.89
N MET A 375 8.26 16.54 -18.39
CA MET A 375 9.19 15.56 -18.92
C MET A 375 8.79 15.09 -20.33
N ALA A 376 7.49 14.97 -20.62
CA ALA A 376 6.98 14.70 -21.96
C ALA A 376 7.32 15.85 -22.93
N VAL A 377 7.16 17.11 -22.50
CA VAL A 377 7.55 18.29 -23.30
C VAL A 377 9.04 18.26 -23.65
N VAL A 378 9.91 17.88 -22.70
CA VAL A 378 11.35 17.72 -22.97
C VAL A 378 11.60 16.61 -24.00
N VAL A 379 10.94 15.46 -23.86
CA VAL A 379 11.09 14.33 -24.79
C VAL A 379 10.59 14.70 -26.19
N ASP A 380 9.43 15.34 -26.32
CA ASP A 380 8.90 15.80 -27.62
C ASP A 380 9.82 16.84 -28.27
N SER A 381 10.43 17.73 -27.47
CA SER A 381 11.43 18.68 -27.96
C SER A 381 12.69 17.99 -28.48
N LEU A 382 13.17 16.93 -27.81
CA LEU A 382 14.30 16.12 -28.27
C LEU A 382 13.99 15.35 -29.57
N ILE A 383 12.73 14.97 -29.78
CA ILE A 383 12.26 14.31 -31.01
C ILE A 383 12.08 15.33 -32.17
N GLY A 384 12.25 16.63 -31.90
CA GLY A 384 12.21 17.70 -32.90
C GLY A 384 10.88 18.41 -33.05
N LYS A 385 9.92 18.19 -32.12
CA LYS A 385 8.69 18.99 -32.04
C LYS A 385 8.98 20.24 -31.20
N ALA A 386 8.91 21.42 -31.80
CA ALA A 386 9.14 22.66 -31.05
C ALA A 386 7.97 22.91 -30.08
N PRO A 387 8.22 23.02 -28.75
CA PRO A 387 7.15 23.24 -27.79
C PRO A 387 6.64 24.68 -27.85
N ASN A 388 5.34 24.86 -27.63
CA ASN A 388 4.74 26.19 -27.54
C ASN A 388 5.19 26.92 -26.27
N LEU A 389 5.16 28.27 -26.30
CA LEU A 389 5.46 29.08 -25.12
C LEU A 389 4.53 28.76 -23.94
N LEU A 390 3.25 28.46 -24.20
CA LEU A 390 2.28 28.09 -23.16
C LEU A 390 2.61 26.73 -22.52
N GLU A 391 3.09 25.77 -23.31
CA GLU A 391 3.57 24.47 -22.82
C GLU A 391 4.79 24.65 -21.92
N CYS A 392 5.73 25.52 -22.31
CA CYS A 392 6.91 25.85 -21.51
C CYS A 392 6.55 26.53 -20.19
N PHE A 393 5.66 27.53 -20.20
CA PHE A 393 5.20 28.17 -18.96
C PHE A 393 4.48 27.18 -18.03
N GLY A 394 3.63 26.31 -18.59
CA GLY A 394 2.96 25.26 -17.82
C GLY A 394 3.94 24.25 -17.22
N ALA A 395 4.92 23.79 -18.00
CA ALA A 395 5.97 22.88 -17.57
C ALA A 395 6.81 23.47 -16.41
N VAL A 396 7.21 24.74 -16.52
CA VAL A 396 7.95 25.45 -15.47
C VAL A 396 7.10 25.61 -14.21
N ALA A 397 5.82 25.94 -14.34
CA ALA A 397 4.90 26.04 -13.21
C ALA A 397 4.79 24.72 -12.44
N ILE A 398 4.66 23.59 -13.14
CA ILE A 398 4.63 22.25 -12.52
C ILE A 398 5.93 21.99 -11.73
N MET A 399 7.08 22.28 -12.32
CA MET A 399 8.37 22.05 -11.65
C MET A 399 8.53 22.92 -10.40
N ILE A 400 8.15 24.20 -10.46
CA ILE A 400 8.17 25.09 -9.29
C ILE A 400 7.20 24.57 -8.22
N GLY A 401 6.00 24.13 -8.61
CA GLY A 401 4.99 23.61 -7.70
C GLY A 401 5.48 22.35 -6.99
N PHE A 402 6.04 21.41 -7.75
CA PHE A 402 6.57 20.17 -7.22
C PHE A 402 7.76 20.41 -6.27
N VAL A 403 8.68 21.30 -6.63
CA VAL A 403 9.78 21.69 -5.72
C VAL A 403 9.24 22.34 -4.45
N GLY A 404 8.25 23.24 -4.57
CA GLY A 404 7.61 23.89 -3.43
C GLY A 404 7.02 22.92 -2.41
N ILE A 405 6.30 21.88 -2.87
CA ILE A 405 5.72 20.84 -2.00
C ILE A 405 6.80 20.06 -1.24
N ASN A 406 8.00 19.94 -1.81
CA ASN A 406 9.11 19.17 -1.26
C ASN A 406 10.01 19.96 -0.29
N ILE A 407 9.83 21.26 -0.14
CA ILE A 407 10.58 22.05 0.83
C ILE A 407 10.02 21.73 2.24
N PRO A 408 10.87 21.29 3.19
CA PRO A 408 10.42 21.04 4.55
C PRO A 408 9.91 22.35 5.17
N SER A 409 8.66 22.34 5.64
CA SER A 409 8.10 23.46 6.39
C SER A 409 8.92 23.61 7.68
N ASN A 410 9.60 24.75 7.85
CA ASN A 410 10.25 25.15 9.11
C ASN A 410 9.22 25.55 10.18
N ASP A 411 8.12 24.80 10.30
CA ASP A 411 7.32 24.86 11.49
C ASP A 411 8.07 24.04 12.53
N SER A 412 8.67 24.75 13.49
CA SER A 412 9.28 24.18 14.69
C SER A 412 8.45 22.98 15.15
N PRO A 413 9.07 21.83 15.49
CA PRO A 413 8.31 20.73 16.04
C PRO A 413 7.64 21.27 17.31
N SER A 414 6.33 21.47 17.26
CA SER A 414 5.50 21.35 18.45
C SER A 414 5.63 19.89 18.84
N THR A 415 6.70 19.59 19.59
CA THR A 415 6.93 18.34 20.25
C THR A 415 5.58 17.90 20.83
N PRO A 416 5.04 16.74 20.46
CA PRO A 416 4.03 16.12 21.30
C PRO A 416 4.78 15.66 22.54
N ILE A 417 5.08 16.60 23.45
CA ILE A 417 5.32 16.22 24.84
C ILE A 417 3.97 15.67 25.27
N THR A 418 3.92 14.35 25.35
CA THR A 418 2.99 13.58 26.14
C THR A 418 2.49 14.44 27.30
N GLN A 419 1.25 14.92 27.24
CA GLN A 419 0.57 15.69 28.31
C GLN A 419 0.40 14.88 29.62
N GLN A 420 1.17 13.81 29.79
CA GLN A 420 1.13 12.91 30.93
C GLN A 420 2.43 12.91 31.73
N GLU A 421 3.52 13.51 31.23
CA GLU A 421 4.79 13.59 31.96
C GLU A 421 5.03 14.96 32.64
N SER A 422 4.42 16.04 32.15
CA SER A 422 4.54 17.36 32.80
C SER A 422 3.71 17.49 34.08
N MET A 423 2.72 16.61 34.30
CA MET A 423 1.93 16.58 35.54
C MET A 423 2.58 15.74 36.65
N VAL A 424 3.52 14.84 36.31
CA VAL A 424 4.20 13.99 37.30
C VAL A 424 5.45 14.68 37.86
N LEU A 425 6.15 15.47 37.05
CA LEU A 425 7.34 16.19 37.50
C LEU A 425 7.02 17.40 38.40
N ASP A 426 5.86 18.05 38.20
CA ASP A 426 5.40 19.17 39.04
C ASP A 426 4.88 18.68 40.41
N ASN A 427 4.26 17.50 40.46
CA ASN A 427 3.78 16.89 41.71
C ASN A 427 4.94 16.30 42.54
N ALA A 428 5.99 15.78 41.91
CA ALA A 428 7.16 15.25 42.63
C ALA A 428 8.00 16.35 43.32
N HIS A 429 7.94 17.59 42.85
CA HIS A 429 8.64 18.72 43.47
C HIS A 429 7.88 19.32 44.67
N LEU A 430 6.59 19.01 44.85
CA LEU A 430 5.77 19.48 45.97
C LEU A 430 5.77 18.53 47.18
N GLU A 431 6.27 17.29 47.04
CA GLU A 431 6.29 16.29 48.13
C GLU A 431 7.64 16.22 48.90
N LEU A 432 8.59 17.12 48.63
CA LEU A 432 9.93 17.10 49.26
C LEU A 432 10.28 18.32 50.11
N GLU A 433 9.29 19.07 50.61
CA GLU A 433 9.56 19.96 51.76
C GLU A 433 9.57 19.14 53.07
N PRO A 434 10.69 19.11 53.82
CA PRO A 434 10.72 18.46 55.11
C PRO A 434 9.97 19.32 56.12
N ASN A 435 8.96 18.70 56.72
CA ASN A 435 8.29 19.13 57.93
C ASN A 435 9.33 19.41 59.04
N GLY A 436 9.61 20.68 59.31
CA GLY A 436 10.50 21.15 60.37
C GLY A 436 9.78 22.19 61.23
N GLY A 437 8.97 21.71 62.17
CA GLY A 437 8.36 22.57 63.19
C GLY A 437 9.36 22.98 64.26
N THR A 438 9.29 24.24 64.69
CA THR A 438 9.53 24.64 66.08
C THR A 438 8.63 25.82 66.41
N VAL A 439 7.77 25.58 67.39
CA VAL A 439 7.03 26.53 68.22
C VAL A 439 8.04 27.35 69.04
N ASP A 440 7.79 28.64 69.26
CA ASP A 440 7.81 29.31 70.58
C ASP A 440 7.89 30.85 70.47
N THR A 441 6.94 31.51 71.16
CA THR A 441 6.99 32.77 71.97
C THR A 441 8.06 33.82 71.61
N GLU A 442 7.74 35.10 71.38
CA GLU A 442 7.03 36.09 72.22
C GLU A 442 6.39 37.20 71.37
#